data_AF-A0A0Q6RNU2-F1
#
_entry.id   AF-A0A0Q6RNU2-F1
#
_cell.length_a   1.000
_cell.length_b   1.000
_cell.length_c   1.000
_cell.angle_alpha   90.00
_cell.angle_beta   90.00
_cell.angle_gamma   90.00
#
_symmetry.space_group_name_H-M   'P 1'
#
loop_
_entity.id
_entity.type
_entity.pdbx_description
1 polymer ?
#
loop_
_entity_poly.entity_id
_entity_poly.type
_entity_poly.pdbx_seq_one_letter_code
_entity_poly.pdbx_strand_id
1 'polypeptide(L)' 'MTSTPYTDTAPAEHSGFQAAMVDGGTEPAVAAELERRIRVIEHDEAQDESRRPMSGRELAVYVAVSVVVVVLGLLVVIL' A
#
# COMPACT_ATOMS: atom_id res chain seq x y z
N MET A 1 26.42 -3.82 0.71
CA MET A 1 25.11 -3.21 0.98
C MET A 1 25.31 -2.20 2.08
N THR A 2 25.28 -0.91 1.75
CA THR A 2 25.55 0.18 2.70
C THR A 2 24.20 0.73 3.13
N SER A 3 23.74 0.39 4.32
CA SER A 3 22.46 0.88 4.85
C SER A 3 22.61 2.34 5.26
N THR A 4 21.94 3.24 4.55
CA THR A 4 21.87 4.65 4.92
C THR A 4 21.09 4.78 6.24
N PRO A 5 21.60 5.52 7.25
CA PRO A 5 20.87 5.72 8.49
C PRO A 5 19.62 6.57 8.24
N TYR A 6 18.46 6.05 8.64
CA TYR A 6 17.18 6.76 8.61
C TYR A 6 17.11 7.76 9.77
N THR A 7 16.99 9.04 9.46
CA THR A 7 16.83 10.12 10.45
C THR A 7 15.35 10.41 10.62
N ASP A 8 14.88 10.29 11.85
CA ASP A 8 13.48 10.42 12.26
C ASP A 8 13.01 11.88 12.22
N THR A 9 12.09 12.22 11.31
CA THR A 9 11.52 13.58 11.20
C THR A 9 9.98 13.60 11.12
N ALA A 10 9.28 12.49 11.39
CA ALA A 10 7.82 12.41 11.29
C ALA A 10 7.10 12.75 12.62
N PRO A 11 5.93 13.44 12.59
CA PRO A 11 5.28 13.99 13.78
C PRO A 11 4.51 12.95 14.64
N ALA A 12 4.25 13.37 15.88
CA ALA A 12 3.82 12.69 17.11
C ALA A 12 2.62 11.69 17.11
N GLU A 13 2.02 11.32 15.98
CA GLU A 13 0.80 10.49 15.96
C GLU A 13 1.03 8.99 16.25
N HIS A 14 2.28 8.52 16.18
CA HIS A 14 2.62 7.09 16.21
C HIS A 14 2.85 6.52 17.63
N SER A 15 2.97 7.41 18.63
CA SER A 15 3.10 7.00 20.05
C SER A 15 1.93 6.13 20.55
N GLY A 16 0.76 6.23 19.93
CA GLY A 16 -0.41 5.43 20.27
C GLY A 16 -0.30 3.96 19.87
N PHE A 17 0.42 3.61 18.80
CA PHE A 17 0.51 2.23 18.31
C PHE A 17 1.31 1.35 19.27
N GLN A 18 2.52 1.79 19.64
CA GLN A 18 3.34 1.06 20.59
C GLN A 18 2.66 0.97 21.97
N ALA A 19 2.02 2.04 22.43
CA ALA A 19 1.28 2.04 23.69
C ALA A 19 0.12 1.02 23.66
N ALA A 20 -0.69 1.01 22.59
CA ALA A 20 -1.79 0.06 22.44
C ALA A 20 -1.31 -1.40 22.37
N MET A 21 -0.16 -1.64 21.74
CA MET A 21 0.46 -2.96 21.66
C MET A 21 0.93 -3.47 23.02
N VAL A 22 1.55 -2.59 23.82
CA VAL A 22 2.00 -2.90 25.18
C VAL A 22 0.80 -3.13 26.11
N ASP A 23 -0.25 -2.30 26.00
CA ASP A 23 -1.50 -2.47 26.73
C ASP A 23 -2.20 -3.80 26.38
N GLY A 24 -2.04 -4.25 25.13
CA GLY A 24 -2.47 -5.57 24.66
C GLY A 24 -1.62 -6.75 25.13
N GLY A 25 -0.56 -6.51 25.93
CA GLY A 25 0.33 -7.54 26.48
C GLY A 25 1.56 -7.86 25.63
N THR A 26 1.86 -7.06 24.61
CA THR A 26 3.09 -7.23 23.81
C THR A 26 4.31 -6.73 24.59
N GLU A 27 5.42 -7.45 24.51
CA GLU A 27 6.68 -7.01 25.12
C GLU A 27 7.11 -5.63 24.56
N PRO A 28 7.51 -4.66 25.41
CA PRO A 28 7.82 -3.30 24.96
C PRO A 28 8.89 -3.20 23.88
N ALA A 29 9.91 -4.06 23.94
CA ALA A 29 10.97 -4.12 22.93
C ALA A 29 10.45 -4.62 21.57
N VAL A 30 9.52 -5.57 21.59
CA VAL A 30 8.87 -6.11 20.38
C VAL A 30 7.94 -5.07 19.79
N ALA A 31 7.13 -4.39 20.62
CA ALA A 31 6.26 -3.31 20.17
C ALA A 31 7.05 -2.16 19.50
N ALA A 32 8.20 -1.77 20.09
CA ALA A 32 9.08 -0.74 19.52
C ALA A 32 9.67 -1.15 18.16
N GLU A 33 10.12 -2.40 18.01
CA GLU A 33 10.67 -2.88 16.73
C GLU A 33 9.57 -3.04 15.67
N LEU A 34 8.36 -3.44 16.05
CA LEU A 34 7.23 -3.51 15.12
C LEU A 34 6.85 -2.13 14.61
N GLU A 35 6.77 -1.11 15.47
CA GLU A 35 6.57 0.27 15.04
C GLU A 35 7.71 0.74 14.12
N ARG A 36 8.96 0.41 14.46
CA ARG A 36 10.12 0.72 13.60
C ARG A 36 9.99 0.07 12.21
N ARG A 37 9.53 -1.18 12.13
CA ARG A 37 9.35 -1.87 10.85
C ARG A 37 8.19 -1.33 10.05
N ILE A 38 7.08 -0.99 10.69
CA ILE A 38 5.94 -0.34 10.04
C ILE A 38 6.42 0.96 9.38
N ARG A 39 7.22 1.77 10.08
CA ARG A 39 7.80 3.00 9.50
C ARG A 39 8.66 2.74 8.26
N VAL A 40 9.48 1.69 8.28
CA VAL A 40 10.30 1.32 7.11
C VAL A 40 9.40 0.91 5.95
N ILE A 41 8.41 0.07 6.20
CA ILE A 41 7.46 -0.39 5.18
C ILE A 41 6.67 0.79 4.61
N GLU A 42 6.10 1.66 5.45
CA GLU A 42 5.35 2.83 5.01
C GLU A 42 6.20 3.78 4.18
N HIS A 43 7.47 3.98 4.55
CA HIS A 43 8.40 4.79 3.77
C HIS A 43 8.68 4.17 2.40
N ASP A 44 8.96 2.87 2.35
CA ASP A 44 9.25 2.15 1.11
C ASP A 44 8.02 2.11 0.19
N GLU A 45 6.82 1.97 0.77
CA GLU A 45 5.55 1.87 0.05
C GLU A 45 4.92 3.23 -0.30
N ALA A 46 5.40 4.33 0.28
CA ALA A 46 4.83 5.67 0.07
C ALA A 46 4.81 6.10 -1.41
N GLN A 47 5.73 5.56 -2.21
CA GLN A 47 5.84 5.85 -3.65
C GLN A 47 5.48 4.65 -4.54
N ASP A 48 5.00 3.55 -3.95
CA ASP A 48 4.59 2.38 -4.71
C ASP A 48 3.35 2.71 -5.56
N GLU A 49 3.49 2.59 -6.89
CA GLU A 49 2.43 2.90 -7.84
C GLU A 49 1.20 2.00 -7.64
N SER A 50 1.39 0.78 -7.13
CA SER A 50 0.29 -0.16 -6.85
C SER A 50 -0.61 0.30 -5.70
N ARG A 51 -0.11 1.18 -4.81
CA ARG A 51 -0.89 1.76 -3.72
C ARG A 51 -1.64 3.02 -4.12
N ARG A 52 -1.39 3.55 -5.32
CA ARG A 52 -2.09 4.73 -5.82
C ARG A 52 -3.51 4.35 -6.26
N PRO A 53 -4.51 5.20 -6.01
CA PRO A 53 -5.83 4.98 -6.59
C PRO A 53 -5.74 5.02 -8.11
N MET A 54 -6.50 4.16 -8.79
CA MET A 54 -6.62 4.19 -10.24
C MET A 54 -7.07 5.58 -10.71
N SER A 55 -6.36 6.14 -11.68
CA SER A 55 -6.78 7.35 -12.36
C SER A 55 -8.03 7.08 -13.21
N GLY A 56 -8.86 8.11 -13.42
CA GLY A 56 -10.03 7.99 -14.30
C GLY A 56 -9.67 7.56 -15.73
N ARG A 57 -8.47 7.90 -16.20
CA ARG A 57 -7.95 7.45 -17.50
C ARG A 57 -7.68 5.94 -17.52
N GLU A 58 -7.00 5.41 -16.50
CA GLU A 58 -6.72 3.98 -16.40
C GLU A 58 -8.01 3.16 -16.31
N LEU A 59 -8.97 3.65 -15.52
CA LEU A 59 -10.28 3.04 -15.41
C LEU A 59 -11.01 3.03 -16.77
N ALA A 60 -11.00 4.14 -17.49
CA ALA A 60 -11.64 4.24 -18.80
C ALA A 60 -11.02 3.28 -19.83
N VAL A 61 -9.69 3.16 -19.87
CA VAL A 61 -8.99 2.20 -20.74
C VAL A 61 -9.38 0.77 -20.39
N TYR A 62 -9.35 0.42 -19.10
CA TYR A 62 -9.74 -0.92 -18.63
C TYR A 62 -11.17 -1.29 -19.07
N VAL A 63 -12.13 -0.38 -18.85
CA VAL A 63 -13.53 -0.60 -19.24
C VAL A 63 -13.67 -0.71 -20.76
N ALA A 64 -13.02 0.17 -21.52
CA ALA A 64 -13.10 0.15 -22.98
C ALA A 64 -12.58 -1.17 -23.56
N VAL A 65 -11.42 -1.66 -23.08
CA VAL A 65 -10.86 -2.96 -23.50
C VAL A 65 -11.83 -4.09 -23.16
N SER A 66 -12.40 -4.08 -21.95
CA SER A 66 -13.36 -5.10 -21.52
C SER A 66 -14.58 -5.14 -22.44
N VAL A 67 -15.15 -3.99 -22.79
CA VAL A 67 -16.30 -3.88 -23.71
C VAL A 67 -15.95 -4.40 -25.10
N VAL A 68 -14.79 -4.01 -25.65
CA VAL A 68 -14.34 -4.48 -26.97
C VAL A 68 -14.23 -6.00 -27.01
N VAL A 69 -13.63 -6.62 -25.99
CA VAL A 69 -13.52 -8.08 -25.91
C VAL A 69 -14.90 -8.75 -25.88
N VAL A 70 -15.84 -8.20 -25.12
CA VAL A 70 -17.23 -8.72 -25.07
C VAL A 70 -17.92 -8.60 -26.43
N VAL A 71 -17.78 -7.47 -27.12
CA VAL A 71 -18.35 -7.26 -28.46
C VAL A 71 -17.75 -8.24 -29.46
N LEU A 72 -16.43 -8.46 -29.44
CA LEU A 72 -15.77 -9.44 -30.31
C LEU A 72 -16.27 -10.85 -30.04
N GLY A 73 -16.41 -11.25 -28.78
CA GLY A 73 -17.00 -12.54 -28.42
C GLY A 73 -18.43 -12.71 -28.94
N LEU A 74 -19.25 -11.67 -28.84
CA LEU A 74 -20.62 -11.67 -29.37
C LEU A 74 -20.64 -11.77 -30.91
N LEU A 75 -19.75 -11.07 -31.60
CA LEU A 75 -19.62 -11.15 -33.06
C LEU A 75 -19.23 -12.57 -33.51
N VAL A 76 -18.31 -13.23 -32.80
CA VAL A 76 -17.92 -14.62 -33.09
C VAL A 76 -19.08 -15.60 -32.95
N VAL A 77 -20.02 -15.35 -32.03
CA VAL A 77 -21.19 -16.22 -31.84
C VAL A 77 -22.24 -16.02 -32.93
N ILE A 78 -22.36 -14.81 -33.47
CA ILE A 78 -23.41 -14.44 -34.42
C ILE A 78 -23.00 -14.70 -35.88
N LEU A 79 -21.71 -14.63 -36.19
CA LEU A 79 -21.13 -14.88 -37.53
C LEU A 79 -20.91 -16.37 -37.78
#